data_AF-A0A937DSA8-F1
#
_entry.id   AF-A0A937DSA8-F1
#
_cell.length_a   1.000
_cell.length_b   1.000
_cell.length_c   1.000
_cell.angle_alpha   90.00
_cell.angle_beta   90.00
_cell.angle_gamma   90.00
#
_symmetry.space_group_name_H-M   'P 1'
#
loop_
_entity.id
_entity.type
_entity.pdbx_description
1 polymer ?
#
loop_
_entity_poly.entity_id
_entity_poly.type
_entity_poly.pdbx_seq_one_letter_code
_entity_poly.pdbx_strand_id
1 'polypeptide(L)' 'NIAILNHFQLSSDDFQRTAIHPAFGTVTLQQLLATWVVHDQNHIYQITRTISHQYREETGPWKAYLRIIQ' A
#
# COMPACT_ATOMS: atom_id res chain seq x y z
N ASN A 1 -10.04 -12.47 -1.90
CA ASN A 1 -9.08 -12.18 -0.81
C ASN A 1 -9.77 -11.70 0.46
N ILE A 2 -10.51 -10.58 0.45
CA ILE A 2 -11.20 -10.09 1.67
C ILE A 2 -12.23 -11.07 2.25
N ALA A 3 -13.04 -11.73 1.41
CA ALA A 3 -13.99 -12.74 1.88
C ALA A 3 -13.29 -13.92 2.60
N ILE A 4 -12.11 -14.32 2.12
CA ILE A 4 -11.29 -15.36 2.74
C ILE A 4 -10.74 -14.85 4.07
N LEU A 5 -10.22 -13.61 4.10
CA LEU A 5 -9.72 -12.99 5.33
C LEU A 5 -10.80 -12.94 6.43
N ASN A 6 -12.02 -12.53 6.05
CA ASN A 6 -13.16 -12.46 6.98
C ASN A 6 -13.56 -13.84 7.52
N HIS A 7 -13.39 -14.90 6.74
CA HIS A 7 -13.72 -16.26 7.18
C HIS A 7 -12.78 -16.78 8.28
N PHE A 8 -11.58 -16.19 8.44
CA PHE A 8 -10.68 -16.54 9.55
C PHE A 8 -11.17 -16.03 10.91
N GLN A 9 -12.16 -15.12 10.95
CA GLN A 9 -12.75 -14.61 12.20
C GLN A 9 -11.70 -14.13 13.22
N LEU A 10 -10.72 -13.36 12.75
CA LEU A 10 -9.57 -12.93 13.55
C LEU A 10 -10.01 -12.12 14.78
N SER A 11 -9.43 -12.47 15.92
CA SER A 11 -9.55 -11.73 17.17
C SER A 11 -8.41 -10.72 17.35
N SER A 12 -8.49 -9.87 18.38
CA SER A 12 -7.40 -8.96 18.73
C SER A 12 -6.09 -9.68 19.06
N ASP A 13 -6.17 -10.87 19.67
CA ASP A 13 -5.00 -11.66 20.05
C ASP A 13 -4.31 -12.26 18.82
N ASP A 14 -5.07 -12.60 17.76
CA ASP A 14 -4.49 -13.13 16.52
C ASP A 14 -3.53 -12.13 15.86
N PHE A 15 -3.79 -10.83 15.99
CA PHE A 15 -2.92 -9.80 15.43
C PHE A 15 -1.52 -9.76 16.05
N GLN A 16 -1.36 -10.28 17.28
CA GLN A 16 -0.06 -10.38 17.96
C GLN A 16 0.73 -11.64 17.57
N ARG A 17 0.11 -12.59 16.86
CA ARG A 17 0.79 -13.81 16.41
C ARG A 17 1.97 -13.45 15.51
N THR A 18 3.09 -14.14 15.73
CA THR A 18 4.35 -13.86 15.06
C THR A 18 4.71 -14.89 14.00
N ALA A 19 5.43 -14.45 12.97
CA ALA A 19 6.12 -15.30 12.00
C ALA A 19 7.55 -14.78 11.75
N ILE A 20 8.40 -15.58 11.11
CA ILE A 20 9.76 -15.17 10.74
C ILE A 20 9.78 -14.79 9.26
N HIS A 21 9.98 -13.51 8.97
CA HIS A 21 10.27 -13.01 7.63
C HIS A 21 11.76 -13.20 7.32
N PRO A 22 12.15 -13.71 6.13
CA PRO A 22 13.55 -14.03 5.81
C PRO A 22 14.54 -12.89 6.01
N ALA A 23 14.12 -11.65 5.76
CA ALA A 23 14.97 -10.46 5.89
C ALA A 23 14.70 -9.61 7.15
N PHE A 24 13.52 -9.72 7.75
CA PHE A 24 13.11 -8.83 8.86
C PHE A 24 13.08 -9.54 10.22
N GLY A 25 13.29 -10.85 10.25
CA GLY A 25 13.13 -11.64 11.46
C GLY A 25 11.67 -11.70 11.90
N THR A 26 11.42 -11.59 13.20
CA THR A 26 10.08 -11.70 13.77
C THR A 26 9.19 -10.53 13.35
N VAL A 27 8.03 -10.84 12.74
CA VAL A 27 6.98 -9.89 12.38
C VAL A 27 5.61 -10.38 12.88
N THR A 28 4.66 -9.49 13.10
CA THR A 28 3.30 -9.84 13.55
C THR A 28 2.30 -9.93 12.40
N LEU A 29 1.18 -10.63 12.60
CA LEU A 29 0.06 -10.64 11.66
C LEU A 29 -0.49 -9.22 11.43
N GLN A 30 -0.54 -8.37 12.46
CA GLN A 30 -0.92 -6.97 12.33
C GLN A 30 -0.05 -6.22 11.31
N GLN A 31 1.28 -6.39 11.40
CA GLN A 31 2.23 -5.76 10.50
C GLN A 31 2.05 -6.27 9.07
N LEU A 32 1.83 -7.57 8.89
CA LEU A 32 1.60 -8.15 7.57
C LEU A 32 0.32 -7.61 6.89
N LEU A 33 -0.79 -7.54 7.63
CA LEU A 33 -2.05 -7.03 7.09
C LEU A 33 -1.98 -5.52 6.80
N ALA A 34 -1.35 -4.73 7.68
CA ALA A 34 -1.09 -3.32 7.41
C ALA A 34 -0.21 -3.13 6.16
N THR A 35 0.80 -3.99 6.00
CA THR A 35 1.67 -3.99 4.81
C THR A 35 0.87 -4.28 3.54
N TRP A 36 -0.08 -5.21 3.58
CA TRP A 36 -0.94 -5.49 2.42
C TRP A 36 -1.79 -4.27 2.03
N VAL A 37 -2.40 -3.57 3.00
CA VAL A 37 -3.14 -2.34 2.70
C VAL A 37 -2.24 -1.27 2.07
N VAL A 38 -1.05 -1.04 2.63
CA VAL A 38 -0.11 -0.04 2.10
C VAL A 38 0.49 -0.48 0.76
N HIS A 39 0.65 -1.78 0.52
CA HIS A 39 1.08 -2.32 -0.76
C HIS A 39 0.09 -1.98 -1.89
N ASP A 40 -1.21 -2.16 -1.65
CA ASP A 40 -2.23 -1.79 -2.62
C ASP A 40 -2.24 -0.26 -2.86
N GLN A 41 -2.08 0.55 -1.81
CA GLN A 41 -1.95 2.01 -1.93
C GLN A 41 -0.71 2.41 -2.73
N ASN A 42 0.42 1.72 -2.54
CA ASN A 42 1.63 1.95 -3.31
C ASN A 42 1.40 1.70 -4.81
N HIS A 43 0.63 0.67 -5.18
CA HIS A 43 0.25 0.44 -6.57
C HIS A 43 -0.71 1.49 -7.12
N ILE A 44 -1.70 1.94 -6.34
CA ILE A 44 -2.59 3.05 -6.73
C ILE A 44 -1.75 4.31 -6.99
N TYR A 45 -0.78 4.61 -6.11
CA TYR A 45 0.13 5.73 -6.30
C TYR A 45 0.96 5.58 -7.58
N GLN A 46 1.54 4.40 -7.84
CA GLN A 46 2.28 4.13 -9.08
C GLN A 46 1.42 4.38 -10.32
N ILE A 47 0.19 3.87 -10.37
CA ILE A 47 -0.73 4.07 -11.50
C ILE A 47 -1.06 5.56 -11.66
N THR A 48 -1.45 6.22 -10.58
CA THR A 48 -1.87 7.62 -10.61
C THR A 48 -0.73 8.53 -11.05
N ARG A 49 0.50 8.25 -10.58
CA ARG A 49 1.70 8.98 -11.00
C ARG A 49 1.99 8.76 -12.48
N THR A 50 1.93 7.52 -12.97
CA THR A 50 2.15 7.22 -14.40
C THR A 50 1.14 7.95 -15.29
N ILE A 51 -0.14 7.92 -14.93
CA ILE A 51 -1.19 8.65 -15.67
C ILE A 51 -0.92 10.16 -15.61
N SER A 52 -0.63 10.71 -14.44
CA SER A 52 -0.40 12.16 -14.27
C SER A 52 0.82 12.64 -15.06
N HIS A 53 1.89 11.83 -15.10
CA HIS A 53 3.12 12.17 -15.81
C HIS A 53 2.93 12.23 -17.34
N GLN A 54 1.99 11.47 -17.91
CA GLN A 54 1.64 11.56 -19.33
C GLN A 54 1.16 12.96 -19.73
N TYR A 55 0.54 13.70 -18.82
CA TYR A 55 0.00 15.05 -19.06
C TYR A 55 0.93 16.18 -18.59
N ARG A 56 2.20 15.88 -18.30
CA ARG A 56 3.13 16.83 -17.67
C ARG A 56 3.32 18.11 -18.48
N GLU A 57 3.34 18.02 -19.81
CA GLU A 57 3.54 19.21 -20.66
C GLU A 57 2.24 19.96 -20.89
N GLU A 58 1.13 19.25 -21.10
CA GLU A 58 -0.22 19.80 -21.24
C GLU A 58 -0.69 20.53 -19.98
N THR A 59 -0.20 20.10 -18.81
CA THR A 59 -0.46 20.76 -17.52
C THR A 59 0.24 22.13 -17.41
N GLY A 60 1.18 22.46 -18.30
CA GLY A 60 1.78 23.79 -18.40
C GLY A 60 2.38 24.30 -17.07
N PRO A 61 2.20 25.58 -16.70
CA PRO A 61 2.83 26.18 -15.51
C PRO A 61 2.25 25.67 -14.18
N TRP A 62 1.05 25.08 -14.19
CA TRP A 62 0.41 24.59 -12.97
C TRP A 62 1.15 23.38 -12.36
N LYS A 63 2.02 22.71 -13.13
CA LYS A 63 2.86 21.61 -12.61
C LYS A 63 3.76 22.03 -11.44
N ALA A 64 4.06 23.32 -11.30
CA ALA A 64 4.77 23.88 -10.14
C ALA A 64 4.05 23.63 -8.80
N TYR A 65 2.72 23.46 -8.82
CA TYR A 65 1.89 23.27 -7.63
C TYR A 65 1.41 21.82 -7.43
N LEU A 66 1.66 20.93 -8.40
CA LEU A 66 1.12 19.57 -8.40
C LEU A 66 2.24 18.55 -8.19
N ARG A 67 2.47 18.18 -6.91
CA ARG A 67 3.53 17.22 -6.51
C ARG A 67 3.45 15.86 -7.22
N ILE A 68 2.25 15.45 -7.65
CA ILE A 68 2.06 14.17 -8.33
C ILE A 68 2.68 14.12 -9.74
N ILE A 69 2.96 15.29 -10.33
CA ILE A 69 3.58 15.45 -11.66
C ILE A 69 5.11 15.66 -11.53
N GLN A 70 5.62 15.89 -10.32
CA GLN A 70 7.06 16.06 -10.06
C GLN A 70 7.84 14.74 -10.11
#